data_AF-A0A7Y0L865-F1
#
_entry.id   AF-A0A7Y0L865-F1
#
_cell.length_a   1.000
_cell.length_b   1.000
_cell.length_c   1.000
_cell.angle_alpha   90.00
_cell.angle_beta   90.00
_cell.angle_gamma   90.00
#
_symmetry.space_group_name_H-M   'P 1'
#
loop_
_entity.id
_entity.type
_entity.pdbx_description
1 polymer ?
#
loop_
_entity_poly.entity_id
_entity_poly.type
_entity_poly.pdbx_seq_one_letter_code
_entity_poly.pdbx_strand_id
1 'polypeptide(L)'
;MAQVNTSSSGLARNALGLLHVIFQSASQMSPTGTVVSGLTAIAAYSMGAMPLAILLALIAAFFSANTLIQFSRKISSAGGYYSWVAHGAGPYAGAFMGWLYVLYQGLNAPALVLFFGWVVRALLELGLGIHLAGWLWWPFSMVAALFVWSIAYVGIKQSLVYSMIVGSIEIVVLCVLAVLLIDKAGSHNTLATFTPRLSKTGWSGIGLGMIFGLFS
;
A
#
# COMPACT_ATOMS: atom_id res chain seq x y z
N MET A 1 -22.17 50.45 0.16
CA MET A 1 -21.90 49.26 -0.66
C MET A 1 -20.76 48.49 0.00
N ALA A 2 -21.07 47.37 0.66
CA ALA A 2 -20.07 46.56 1.36
C ALA A 2 -19.30 45.71 0.36
N GLN A 3 -17.97 45.82 0.35
CA GLN A 3 -17.13 44.92 -0.44
C GLN A 3 -17.11 43.54 0.21
N VAL A 4 -17.65 42.56 -0.52
CA VAL A 4 -17.52 41.15 -0.17
C VAL A 4 -16.08 40.75 -0.49
N ASN A 5 -15.23 40.72 0.54
CA ASN A 5 -13.94 40.03 0.47
C ASN A 5 -14.22 38.53 0.27
N THR A 6 -14.10 38.05 -0.96
CA THR A 6 -14.02 36.61 -1.24
C THR A 6 -12.66 36.14 -0.73
N SER A 7 -12.57 35.82 0.56
CA SER A 7 -11.49 35.01 1.09
C SER A 7 -11.44 33.73 0.25
N SER A 8 -10.42 33.61 -0.59
CA SER A 8 -10.20 32.43 -1.42
C SER A 8 -9.98 31.23 -0.50
N SER A 9 -11.06 30.52 -0.21
CA SER A 9 -11.03 29.24 0.51
C SER A 9 -10.44 28.20 -0.43
N GLY A 10 -9.12 28.23 -0.57
CA GLY A 10 -8.34 27.33 -1.39
C GLY A 10 -7.19 26.77 -0.58
N LEU A 11 -6.88 25.49 -0.79
CA LEU A 11 -5.71 24.86 -0.20
C LEU A 11 -4.44 25.66 -0.55
N ALA A 12 -3.50 25.73 0.40
CA ALA A 12 -2.22 26.42 0.20
C ALA A 12 -1.51 25.90 -1.06
N ARG A 13 -1.30 26.79 -2.03
CA ARG A 13 -0.66 26.46 -3.31
C ARG A 13 0.79 26.04 -3.04
N ASN A 14 1.23 24.94 -3.65
CA ASN A 14 2.59 24.39 -3.50
C ASN A 14 3.01 24.02 -2.06
N ALA A 15 2.06 23.69 -1.19
CA ALA A 15 2.38 23.21 0.16
C ALA A 15 3.19 21.88 0.15
N LEU A 16 3.09 21.10 -0.94
CA LEU A 16 3.79 19.83 -1.13
C LEU A 16 4.69 19.90 -2.36
N GLY A 17 6.00 19.67 -2.15
CA GLY A 17 6.95 19.49 -3.25
C GLY A 17 6.83 18.11 -3.92
N LEU A 18 7.41 17.93 -5.10
CA LEU A 18 7.37 16.67 -5.86
C LEU A 18 7.84 15.47 -5.02
N LEU A 19 8.93 15.62 -4.27
CA LEU A 19 9.44 14.56 -3.39
C LEU A 19 8.41 14.17 -2.33
N HIS A 20 7.74 15.15 -1.70
CA HIS A 20 6.68 14.85 -0.73
C HIS A 20 5.53 14.07 -1.35
N VAL A 21 5.19 14.33 -2.62
CA VAL A 21 4.15 13.58 -3.35
C VAL A 21 4.61 12.17 -3.66
N ILE A 22 5.83 11.99 -4.18
CA ILE A 22 6.40 10.67 -4.47
C ILE A 22 6.48 9.83 -3.20
N PHE A 23 6.98 10.40 -2.11
CA PHE A 23 7.06 9.70 -0.83
C PHE A 23 5.71 9.45 -0.22
N GLN A 24 4.74 10.34 -0.38
CA GLN A 24 3.37 10.07 0.05
C GLN A 24 2.78 8.88 -0.71
N SER A 25 3.00 8.80 -2.03
CA SER A 25 2.59 7.63 -2.82
C SER A 25 3.31 6.36 -2.38
N ALA A 26 4.63 6.41 -2.16
CA ALA A 26 5.40 5.26 -1.70
C ALA A 26 5.00 4.81 -0.28
N SER A 27 4.80 5.76 0.63
CA SER A 27 4.35 5.50 2.01
C SER A 27 2.94 4.91 2.02
N GLN A 28 2.07 5.34 1.08
CA GLN A 28 0.73 4.78 0.94
C GLN A 28 0.76 3.32 0.47
N MET A 29 1.77 2.90 -0.30
CA MET A 29 1.91 1.49 -0.71
C MET A 29 2.34 0.56 0.43
N SER A 30 2.83 1.07 1.57
CA SER A 30 3.23 0.29 2.75
C SER A 30 3.99 -1.01 2.43
N PRO A 31 5.27 -0.93 1.98
CA PRO A 31 6.03 -2.09 1.51
C PRO A 31 6.13 -3.27 2.49
N THR A 32 6.23 -3.04 3.81
CA THR A 32 6.22 -4.16 4.77
C THR A 32 4.82 -4.71 4.95
N GLY A 33 3.78 -3.88 4.88
CA GLY A 33 2.38 -4.33 4.92
C GLY A 33 2.07 -5.30 3.78
N THR A 34 2.47 -4.93 2.55
CA THR A 34 2.50 -5.77 1.34
C THR A 34 3.20 -7.10 1.59
N VAL A 35 4.39 -7.08 2.20
CA VAL A 35 5.18 -8.29 2.44
C VAL A 35 4.53 -9.21 3.47
N VAL A 36 4.05 -8.67 4.59
CA VAL A 36 3.47 -9.49 5.66
C VAL A 36 2.14 -10.13 5.22
N SER A 37 1.30 -9.38 4.51
CA SER A 37 -0.01 -9.85 4.08
C SER A 37 0.01 -10.57 2.72
N GLY A 38 0.57 -9.92 1.71
CA GLY A 38 0.54 -10.34 0.30
C GLY A 38 1.49 -11.51 0.02
N LEU A 39 2.77 -11.41 0.36
CA LEU A 39 3.74 -12.48 0.06
C LEU A 39 3.35 -13.83 0.68
N THR A 40 2.73 -13.83 1.86
CA THR A 40 2.23 -15.05 2.51
C THR A 40 1.13 -15.72 1.67
N ALA A 41 0.20 -14.93 1.12
CA ALA A 41 -0.84 -15.44 0.22
C ALA A 41 -0.25 -15.91 -1.12
N ILE A 42 0.67 -15.14 -1.71
CA ILE A 42 1.35 -15.52 -2.96
C ILE A 42 2.10 -16.85 -2.76
N ALA A 43 2.79 -17.03 -1.62
CA ALA A 43 3.45 -18.28 -1.27
C ALA A 43 2.47 -19.46 -1.17
N ALA A 44 1.31 -19.24 -0.54
CA ALA A 44 0.30 -20.28 -0.36
C ALA A 44 -0.26 -20.81 -1.70
N TYR A 45 -0.40 -19.95 -2.72
CA TYR A 45 -0.97 -20.35 -4.02
C TYR A 45 0.06 -20.67 -5.10
N SER A 46 1.13 -19.86 -5.20
CA SER A 46 2.15 -19.98 -6.25
C SER A 46 3.38 -20.79 -5.84
N MET A 47 3.59 -21.03 -4.55
CA MET A 47 4.69 -21.85 -4.02
C MET A 47 6.06 -21.42 -4.61
N GLY A 48 6.84 -22.35 -5.18
CA GLY A 48 8.14 -22.00 -5.77
C GLY A 48 8.06 -21.13 -7.03
N ALA A 49 6.87 -20.90 -7.59
CA ALA A 49 6.62 -20.01 -8.72
C ALA A 49 6.23 -18.57 -8.29
N MET A 50 6.42 -18.21 -7.01
CA MET A 50 6.22 -16.83 -6.51
C MET A 50 6.89 -15.74 -7.37
N PRO A 51 8.15 -15.89 -7.84
CA PRO A 51 8.78 -14.86 -8.66
C PRO A 51 8.04 -14.62 -9.98
N LEU A 52 7.51 -15.67 -10.61
CA LEU A 52 6.70 -15.55 -11.83
C LEU A 52 5.39 -14.80 -11.55
N ALA A 53 4.68 -15.16 -10.47
CA ALA A 53 3.42 -14.52 -10.11
C ALA A 53 3.60 -13.02 -9.83
N ILE A 54 4.65 -12.65 -9.10
CA ILE A 54 4.98 -11.25 -8.81
C ILE A 54 5.40 -10.50 -10.09
N LEU A 55 6.17 -11.12 -10.97
CA LEU A 55 6.58 -10.51 -12.23
C LEU A 55 5.37 -10.21 -13.13
N LEU A 56 4.43 -11.15 -13.24
CA LEU A 56 3.19 -10.95 -14.00
C LEU A 56 2.30 -9.88 -13.36
N ALA A 57 2.20 -9.86 -12.02
CA ALA A 57 1.47 -8.82 -11.30
C ALA A 57 2.08 -7.44 -11.54
N LEU A 58 3.41 -7.33 -11.55
CA LEU A 58 4.12 -6.09 -11.86
C LEU A 58 3.82 -5.58 -13.26
N ILE A 59 3.81 -6.46 -14.27
CA ILE A 59 3.46 -6.10 -15.66
C ILE A 59 2.02 -5.57 -15.72
N ALA A 60 1.07 -6.26 -15.07
CA ALA A 60 -0.31 -5.81 -15.01
C ALA A 60 -0.44 -4.45 -14.29
N ALA A 61 0.30 -4.24 -13.20
CA ALA A 61 0.34 -2.97 -12.48
C ALA A 61 0.87 -1.82 -13.36
N PHE A 62 1.87 -2.07 -14.21
CA PHE A 62 2.35 -1.06 -15.17
C PHE A 62 1.30 -0.66 -16.20
N PHE A 63 0.49 -1.59 -16.70
CA PHE A 63 -0.62 -1.26 -17.58
C PHE A 63 -1.68 -0.39 -16.88
N SER A 64 -2.00 -0.71 -15.63
CA SER A 64 -2.90 0.11 -14.80
C SER A 64 -2.32 1.50 -14.53
N ALA A 65 -1.03 1.58 -14.15
CA ALA A 65 -0.34 2.84 -13.89
C ALA A 65 -0.28 3.73 -15.15
N ASN A 66 0.00 3.16 -16.32
CA ASN A 66 0.02 3.89 -17.59
C ASN A 66 -1.34 4.58 -17.86
N THR A 67 -2.45 3.88 -17.63
CA THR A 67 -3.79 4.45 -17.79
C THR A 67 -3.99 5.67 -16.88
N LEU A 68 -3.62 5.55 -15.60
CA LEU A 68 -3.72 6.64 -14.63
C LEU A 68 -2.85 7.85 -15.02
N ILE A 69 -1.62 7.59 -15.50
CA ILE A 69 -0.72 8.63 -15.99
C ILE A 69 -1.36 9.39 -17.14
N GLN A 70 -1.97 8.70 -18.11
CA GLN A 70 -2.63 9.36 -19.24
C GLN A 70 -3.82 10.23 -18.82
N PHE A 71 -4.62 9.78 -17.83
CA PHE A 71 -5.68 10.61 -17.26
C PHE A 71 -5.13 11.84 -16.52
N SER A 72 -4.08 11.65 -15.71
CA SER A 72 -3.46 12.75 -14.94
C SER A 72 -2.87 13.85 -15.83
N ARG A 73 -2.36 13.51 -17.02
CA ARG A 73 -1.83 14.48 -17.99
C ARG A 73 -2.92 15.32 -18.64
N LYS A 74 -4.14 14.81 -18.73
CA LYS A 74 -5.28 15.50 -19.37
C LYS A 74 -6.18 16.22 -18.37
N ILE A 75 -6.31 15.69 -17.15
CA ILE A 75 -7.21 16.19 -16.12
C ILE A 75 -6.39 16.42 -14.85
N SER A 76 -5.96 17.67 -14.65
CA SER A 76 -5.33 18.12 -13.41
C SER A 76 -6.41 18.67 -12.48
N SER A 77 -6.84 17.85 -11.51
CA SER A 77 -7.84 18.22 -10.51
C SER A 77 -7.46 17.62 -9.16
N ALA A 78 -7.71 18.35 -8.07
CA ALA A 78 -7.58 17.85 -6.70
C ALA A 78 -8.60 16.73 -6.37
N GLY A 79 -9.62 16.53 -7.21
CA GLY A 79 -10.63 15.48 -7.02
C GLY A 79 -10.21 14.06 -7.44
N GLY A 80 -9.02 13.88 -8.05
CA GLY A 80 -8.48 12.56 -8.40
C GLY A 80 -9.45 11.69 -9.22
N TYR A 81 -9.70 10.46 -8.75
CA TYR A 81 -10.56 9.48 -9.40
C TYR A 81 -11.99 9.98 -9.67
N TYR A 82 -12.57 10.75 -8.75
CA TYR A 82 -13.89 11.36 -8.96
C TYR A 82 -13.89 12.23 -10.22
N SER A 83 -12.87 13.09 -10.37
CA SER A 83 -12.77 13.99 -11.51
C SER A 83 -12.53 13.23 -12.82
N TRP A 84 -11.71 12.19 -12.82
CA TRP A 84 -11.47 11.37 -14.03
C TRP A 84 -12.74 10.66 -14.50
N VAL A 85 -13.48 10.03 -13.58
CA VAL A 85 -14.72 9.33 -13.92
C VAL A 85 -15.83 10.32 -14.30
N ALA A 86 -15.93 11.47 -13.63
CA ALA A 86 -16.91 12.50 -13.96
C ALA A 86 -16.75 13.02 -15.40
N HIS A 87 -15.50 13.20 -15.87
CA HIS A 87 -15.22 13.66 -17.23
C HIS A 87 -15.39 12.55 -18.29
N GLY A 88 -15.13 11.29 -17.93
CA GLY A 88 -15.21 10.16 -18.87
C GLY A 88 -16.60 9.54 -19.01
N ALA A 89 -17.30 9.34 -17.89
CA ALA A 89 -18.56 8.61 -17.81
C ALA A 89 -19.74 9.48 -17.32
N GLY A 90 -19.52 10.78 -17.11
CA GLY A 90 -20.53 11.74 -16.70
C GLY A 90 -20.63 11.94 -15.18
N PRO A 91 -21.37 12.98 -14.75
CA PRO A 91 -21.37 13.46 -13.37
C PRO A 91 -21.90 12.45 -12.35
N TYR A 92 -22.90 11.64 -12.71
CA TYR A 92 -23.47 10.61 -11.83
C TYR A 92 -22.47 9.48 -11.53
N ALA A 93 -21.77 8.99 -12.55
CA ALA A 93 -20.72 7.99 -12.39
C ALA A 93 -19.56 8.55 -11.56
N GLY A 94 -19.22 9.83 -11.77
CA GLY A 94 -18.27 10.55 -10.93
C GLY A 94 -18.69 10.55 -9.46
N ALA A 95 -19.91 10.98 -9.15
CA ALA A 95 -20.44 11.02 -7.79
C ALA A 95 -20.42 9.64 -7.10
N PHE A 96 -20.82 8.59 -7.82
CA PHE A 96 -20.73 7.23 -7.32
C PHE A 96 -19.29 6.81 -7.00
N MET A 97 -18.33 7.11 -7.90
CA MET A 97 -16.91 6.86 -7.65
C MET A 97 -16.38 7.65 -6.44
N GLY A 98 -16.82 8.89 -6.25
CA GLY A 98 -16.48 9.70 -5.08
C GLY A 98 -16.94 9.03 -3.78
N TRP A 99 -18.18 8.54 -3.74
CA TRP A 99 -18.70 7.80 -2.59
C TRP A 99 -17.93 6.51 -2.33
N LEU A 100 -17.65 5.72 -3.37
CA LEU A 100 -16.82 4.52 -3.25
C LEU A 100 -15.43 4.85 -2.70
N TYR A 101 -14.81 5.93 -3.15
CA TYR A 101 -13.50 6.36 -2.68
C TYR A 101 -13.52 6.76 -1.20
N VAL A 102 -14.56 7.48 -0.75
CA VAL A 102 -14.73 7.83 0.68
C VAL A 102 -14.91 6.58 1.53
N LEU A 103 -15.72 5.62 1.10
CA LEU A 103 -15.90 4.35 1.81
C LEU A 103 -14.60 3.55 1.86
N TYR A 104 -13.88 3.47 0.74
CA TYR A 104 -12.58 2.80 0.67
C TYR A 104 -11.59 3.42 1.67
N GLN A 105 -11.39 4.75 1.61
CA GLN A 105 -10.47 5.44 2.53
C GLN A 105 -10.92 5.34 3.99
N GLY A 106 -12.23 5.42 4.25
CA GLY A 106 -12.81 5.33 5.59
C GLY A 106 -12.65 3.96 6.23
N LEU A 107 -12.65 2.88 5.43
CA LEU A 107 -12.40 1.52 5.90
C LEU A 107 -10.91 1.18 5.95
N ASN A 108 -10.10 1.74 5.05
CA ASN A 108 -8.67 1.45 4.95
C ASN A 108 -7.91 1.91 6.20
N ALA A 109 -8.15 3.14 6.66
CA ALA A 109 -7.47 3.69 7.84
C ALA A 109 -7.64 2.83 9.12
N PRO A 110 -8.86 2.47 9.58
CA PRO A 110 -9.01 1.62 10.75
C PRO A 110 -8.51 0.20 10.50
N ALA A 111 -8.67 -0.35 9.29
CA ALA A 111 -8.16 -1.67 8.97
C ALA A 111 -6.63 -1.76 9.14
N LEU A 112 -5.89 -0.72 8.74
CA LEU A 112 -4.42 -0.68 8.88
C LEU A 112 -4.00 -0.64 10.36
N VAL A 113 -4.70 0.12 11.19
CA VAL A 113 -4.43 0.21 12.64
C VAL A 113 -4.73 -1.10 13.37
N LEU A 114 -5.81 -1.78 12.99
CA LEU A 114 -6.16 -3.11 13.49
C LEU A 114 -5.12 -4.15 13.06
N PHE A 115 -4.73 -4.12 11.78
CA PHE A 115 -3.70 -4.99 11.23
C PHE A 115 -2.35 -4.79 11.94
N PHE A 116 -1.95 -3.54 12.20
CA PHE A 116 -0.71 -3.23 12.92
C PHE A 116 -0.68 -3.88 14.32
N GLY A 117 -1.77 -3.76 15.10
CA GLY A 117 -1.84 -4.37 16.43
C GLY A 117 -1.77 -5.90 16.39
N TRP A 118 -2.34 -6.52 15.36
CA TRP A 118 -2.22 -7.96 15.12
C TRP A 118 -0.78 -8.36 14.77
N VAL A 119 -0.12 -7.62 13.86
CA VAL A 119 1.28 -7.89 13.45
C VAL A 119 2.25 -7.71 14.62
N VAL A 120 2.12 -6.63 15.40
CA VAL A 120 2.98 -6.39 16.58
C VAL A 120 2.87 -7.54 17.56
N ARG A 121 1.65 -8.01 17.85
CA ARG A 121 1.45 -9.18 18.69
C ARG A 121 2.16 -10.41 18.11
N ALA A 122 1.97 -10.71 16.83
CA ALA A 122 2.59 -11.86 16.18
C ALA A 122 4.12 -11.81 16.22
N LEU A 123 4.71 -10.61 16.02
CA LEU A 123 6.16 -10.41 16.10
C LEU A 123 6.69 -10.56 17.53
N LEU A 124 5.94 -10.10 18.54
CA LEU A 124 6.31 -10.28 19.95
C LEU A 124 6.25 -11.74 20.37
N GLU A 125 5.22 -12.48 19.94
CA GLU A 125 5.13 -13.93 20.17
C GLU A 125 6.33 -14.66 19.54
N LEU A 126 6.69 -14.29 18.31
CA LEU A 126 7.84 -14.88 17.60
C LEU A 126 9.19 -14.53 18.26
N GLY A 127 9.37 -13.29 18.69
CA GLY A 127 10.65 -12.81 19.25
C GLY A 127 10.89 -13.23 20.71
N LEU A 128 9.83 -13.28 21.53
CA LEU A 128 9.92 -13.66 22.94
C LEU A 128 9.68 -15.15 23.19
N GLY A 129 9.18 -15.89 22.18
CA GLY A 129 8.88 -17.32 22.31
C GLY A 129 7.74 -17.63 23.29
N ILE A 130 6.92 -16.64 23.63
CA ILE A 130 5.76 -16.78 24.54
C ILE A 130 4.47 -16.63 23.77
N HIS A 131 3.44 -17.39 24.15
CA HIS A 131 2.10 -17.22 23.61
C HIS A 131 1.41 -16.04 24.31
N LEU A 132 1.26 -14.92 23.60
CA LEU A 132 0.50 -13.77 24.08
C LEU A 132 -1.00 -14.09 24.03
N ALA A 133 -1.77 -13.54 24.97
CA ALA A 133 -3.20 -13.80 25.00
C ALA A 133 -3.91 -13.21 23.76
N GLY A 134 -4.94 -13.93 23.32
CA GLY A 134 -5.73 -13.65 22.11
C GLY A 134 -6.26 -12.22 21.97
N TRP A 135 -6.41 -11.50 23.08
CA TRP A 135 -7.00 -10.16 23.13
C TRP A 135 -5.96 -9.02 23.08
N LEU A 136 -4.65 -9.31 23.17
CA LEU A 136 -3.60 -8.29 23.24
C LEU A 136 -3.45 -7.45 21.96
N TRP A 137 -4.04 -7.86 20.83
CA TRP A 137 -4.04 -7.05 19.60
C TRP A 137 -4.77 -5.72 19.79
N TRP A 138 -5.84 -5.68 20.60
CA TRP A 138 -6.66 -4.48 20.79
C TRP A 138 -5.88 -3.35 21.49
N PRO A 139 -5.18 -3.58 22.62
CA PRO A 139 -4.30 -2.58 23.23
C PRO A 139 -3.25 -2.02 22.25
N PHE A 140 -2.58 -2.89 21.48
CA PHE A 140 -1.56 -2.44 20.52
C PHE A 140 -2.17 -1.57 19.41
N SER A 141 -3.34 -1.95 18.90
CA SER A 141 -4.07 -1.12 17.94
C SER A 141 -4.51 0.22 18.52
N MET A 142 -4.96 0.28 19.78
CA MET A 142 -5.31 1.55 20.42
C MET A 142 -4.11 2.48 20.57
N VAL A 143 -2.95 1.94 20.98
CA VAL A 143 -1.70 2.72 21.08
C VAL A 143 -1.30 3.26 19.71
N ALA A 144 -1.37 2.43 18.66
CA ALA A 144 -1.09 2.85 17.29
C ALA A 144 -2.08 3.93 16.80
N ALA A 145 -3.37 3.80 17.11
CA ALA A 145 -4.39 4.79 16.77
C ALA A 145 -4.09 6.15 17.41
N LEU A 146 -3.78 6.15 18.71
CA LEU A 146 -3.42 7.37 19.45
C LEU A 146 -2.15 8.02 18.91
N PHE A 147 -1.15 7.21 18.56
CA PHE A 147 0.08 7.68 17.96
C PHE A 147 -0.17 8.35 16.60
N VAL A 148 -0.88 7.69 15.69
CA VAL A 148 -1.22 8.26 14.37
C VAL A 148 -2.05 9.53 14.52
N TRP A 149 -3.04 9.53 15.42
CA TRP A 149 -3.86 10.71 15.70
C TRP A 149 -3.03 11.88 16.23
N SER A 150 -2.08 11.62 17.13
CA SER A 150 -1.20 12.67 17.67
C SER A 150 -0.31 13.31 16.60
N ILE A 151 0.27 12.51 15.69
CA ILE A 151 1.09 13.03 14.58
C ILE A 151 0.22 13.81 13.59
N ALA A 152 -0.98 13.31 13.28
CA ALA A 152 -1.92 14.01 12.42
C ALA A 152 -2.34 15.37 13.01
N TYR A 153 -2.44 15.47 14.33
CA TYR A 153 -2.77 16.71 15.03
C TYR A 153 -1.64 17.76 14.99
N VAL A 154 -0.38 17.33 15.11
CA VAL A 154 0.80 18.23 15.09
C VAL A 154 1.06 18.84 13.70
N GLY A 155 0.58 18.20 12.63
CA GLY A 155 0.48 18.80 11.31
C GLY A 155 1.01 17.92 10.18
N ILE A 156 0.37 18.05 9.01
CA ILE A 156 0.57 17.19 7.83
C ILE A 156 2.02 17.19 7.34
N LYS A 157 2.74 18.32 7.42
CA LYS A 157 4.12 18.43 6.93
C LYS A 157 5.08 17.53 7.71
N GLN A 158 4.94 17.43 9.03
CA GLN A 158 5.82 16.59 9.84
C GLN A 158 5.46 15.12 9.75
N SER A 159 4.17 14.81 9.59
CA SER A 159 3.71 13.47 9.26
C SER A 159 4.38 12.95 7.97
N LEU A 160 4.46 13.78 6.93
CA LEU A 160 5.08 13.41 5.65
C LEU A 160 6.58 13.16 5.75
N VAL A 161 7.32 14.00 6.49
CA VAL A 161 8.76 13.81 6.68
C VAL A 161 9.04 12.56 7.51
N TYR A 162 8.25 12.31 8.56
CA TYR A 162 8.35 11.09 9.35
C TYR A 162 8.13 9.84 8.49
N SER A 163 7.03 9.82 7.72
CA SER A 163 6.73 8.71 6.80
C SER A 163 7.83 8.50 5.76
N MET A 164 8.42 9.58 5.24
CA MET A 164 9.55 9.51 4.30
C MET A 164 10.78 8.83 4.91
N ILE A 165 11.16 9.20 6.14
CA ILE A 165 12.33 8.62 6.82
C ILE A 165 12.09 7.15 7.14
N VAL A 166 10.96 6.84 7.77
CA VAL A 166 10.62 5.47 8.18
C VAL A 166 10.48 4.56 6.96
N GLY A 167 9.78 5.01 5.91
CA GLY A 167 9.62 4.26 4.66
C GLY A 167 10.94 4.05 3.91
N SER A 168 11.87 5.00 3.96
CA SER A 168 13.19 4.81 3.35
C SER A 168 14.01 3.74 4.09
N ILE A 169 14.00 3.78 5.42
CA ILE A 169 14.65 2.75 6.25
C ILE A 169 14.03 1.38 6.00
N GLU A 170 12.70 1.32 5.94
CA GLU A 170 11.94 0.11 5.64
C GLU A 170 12.36 -0.52 4.31
N ILE A 171 12.42 0.28 3.22
CA ILE A 171 12.86 -0.21 1.91
C ILE A 171 14.28 -0.77 1.98
N VAL A 172 15.20 -0.10 2.67
CA VAL A 172 16.57 -0.59 2.85
C VAL A 172 16.59 -1.92 3.58
N VAL A 173 15.84 -2.06 4.68
CA VAL A 173 15.74 -3.31 5.44
C VAL A 173 15.18 -4.44 4.56
N LEU A 174 14.12 -4.17 3.80
CA LEU A 174 13.54 -5.14 2.87
C LEU A 174 14.51 -5.54 1.76
N CYS A 175 15.29 -4.61 1.21
CA CYS A 175 16.33 -4.91 0.23
C CYS A 175 17.42 -5.80 0.82
N VAL A 176 17.88 -5.51 2.05
CA VAL A 176 18.85 -6.36 2.75
C VAL A 176 18.28 -7.76 2.98
N LEU A 177 17.04 -7.86 3.47
CA LEU A 177 16.37 -9.15 3.66
C LEU A 177 16.22 -9.92 2.33
N ALA A 178 15.89 -9.24 1.23
CA ALA A 178 15.80 -9.86 -0.08
C ALA A 178 17.16 -10.44 -0.52
N VAL A 179 18.25 -9.70 -0.36
CA VAL A 179 19.61 -10.19 -0.67
C VAL A 179 19.98 -11.39 0.19
N LEU A 180 19.70 -11.34 1.50
CA LEU A 180 19.96 -12.46 2.42
C LEU A 180 19.14 -13.71 2.07
N LEU A 181 17.89 -13.55 1.64
CA LEU A 181 17.04 -14.67 1.20
C LEU A 181 17.56 -15.30 -0.10
N ILE A 182 18.03 -14.48 -1.04
CA ILE A 182 18.65 -14.96 -2.29
C ILE A 182 19.93 -15.73 -1.96
N ASP A 183 20.79 -15.19 -1.09
CA ASP A 183 22.01 -15.88 -0.66
C ASP A 183 21.71 -17.22 0.03
N LYS A 184 20.76 -17.22 0.98
CA LYS A 184 20.33 -18.43 1.69
C LYS A 184 19.70 -19.49 0.77
N ALA A 185 19.05 -19.08 -0.32
CA ALA A 185 18.51 -20.03 -1.30
C ALA A 185 19.63 -20.79 -2.05
N GLY A 186 20.81 -20.19 -2.21
CA GLY A 186 22.00 -20.82 -2.78
C GLY A 186 21.71 -21.49 -4.14
N SER A 187 21.91 -22.81 -4.21
CA SER A 187 21.69 -23.62 -5.42
C SER A 187 20.21 -23.74 -5.84
N HIS A 188 19.26 -23.33 -4.99
CA HIS A 188 17.83 -23.37 -5.32
C HIS A 188 17.37 -22.16 -6.14
N ASN A 189 18.23 -21.15 -6.35
CA ASN A 189 18.00 -20.04 -7.27
C ASN A 189 18.08 -20.52 -8.72
N THR A 190 17.06 -21.25 -9.14
CA THR A 190 16.98 -21.84 -10.48
C THR A 190 15.96 -21.09 -11.33
N LEU A 191 16.14 -21.14 -12.65
CA LEU A 191 15.17 -20.61 -13.61
C LEU A 191 13.79 -21.32 -13.53
N ALA A 192 13.70 -22.46 -12.85
CA ALA A 192 12.44 -23.17 -12.65
C ALA A 192 11.42 -22.35 -11.84
N THR A 193 11.85 -21.38 -11.02
CA THR A 193 10.98 -20.45 -10.28
C THR A 193 10.23 -19.46 -11.18
N PHE A 194 10.70 -19.30 -12.42
CA PHE A 194 10.02 -18.54 -13.47
C PHE A 194 9.16 -19.45 -14.37
N THR A 195 8.89 -20.69 -13.95
CA THR A 195 8.05 -21.63 -14.70
C THR A 195 6.87 -22.11 -13.85
N PRO A 196 5.75 -22.52 -14.46
CA PRO A 196 4.59 -23.02 -13.72
C PRO A 196 4.81 -24.37 -13.02
N ARG A 197 5.96 -25.01 -13.21
CA ARG A 197 6.26 -26.35 -12.68
C ARG A 197 6.31 -26.42 -11.15
N LEU A 198 6.64 -25.31 -10.49
CA LEU A 198 6.76 -25.25 -9.03
C LEU A 198 5.47 -24.83 -8.33
N SER A 199 4.39 -24.60 -9.08
CA SER A 199 3.06 -24.32 -8.56
C SER A 199 2.25 -25.63 -8.48
N LYS A 200 1.61 -25.90 -7.32
CA LYS A 200 0.80 -27.12 -7.11
C LYS A 200 -0.36 -27.23 -8.10
N THR A 201 -0.94 -26.11 -8.50
CA THR A 201 -2.09 -26.03 -9.42
C THR A 201 -1.72 -25.39 -10.76
N GLY A 202 -0.42 -25.35 -11.09
CA GLY A 202 0.10 -24.78 -12.33
C GLY A 202 -0.28 -23.30 -12.49
N TRP A 203 -0.78 -22.94 -13.68
CA TRP A 203 -1.18 -21.57 -14.03
C TRP A 203 -2.33 -21.02 -13.17
N SER A 204 -3.21 -21.86 -12.63
CA SER A 204 -4.29 -21.41 -11.75
C SER A 204 -3.74 -20.84 -10.44
N GLY A 205 -2.76 -21.51 -9.83
CA GLY A 205 -2.09 -21.03 -8.61
C GLY A 205 -1.24 -19.78 -8.85
N ILE A 206 -0.66 -19.65 -10.05
CA ILE A 206 0.05 -18.42 -10.47
C ILE A 206 -0.93 -17.28 -10.67
N GLY A 207 -2.08 -17.53 -11.31
CA GLY A 207 -3.13 -16.52 -11.48
C GLY A 207 -3.65 -16.00 -10.15
N LEU A 208 -3.92 -16.89 -9.19
CA LEU A 208 -4.29 -16.50 -7.82
C LEU A 208 -3.19 -15.71 -7.13
N GLY A 209 -1.93 -16.15 -7.23
CA GLY A 209 -0.80 -15.40 -6.69
C GLY A 209 -0.62 -14.03 -7.34
N MET A 210 -0.88 -13.91 -8.63
CA MET A 210 -0.85 -12.64 -9.37
C MET A 210 -1.93 -11.68 -8.85
N ILE A 211 -3.14 -12.17 -8.57
CA ILE A 211 -4.22 -11.38 -7.99
C ILE A 211 -3.80 -10.82 -6.63
N PHE A 212 -3.25 -11.67 -5.74
CA PHE A 212 -2.75 -11.21 -4.45
C PHE A 212 -1.58 -10.23 -4.63
N GLY A 213 -0.68 -10.48 -5.58
CA GLY A 213 0.42 -9.57 -5.95
C GLY A 213 -0.05 -8.19 -6.41
N LEU A 214 -1.19 -8.10 -7.11
CA LEU A 214 -1.80 -6.82 -7.50
C LEU A 214 -2.46 -6.08 -6.34
N PHE A 215 -2.95 -6.81 -5.34
CA PHE A 215 -3.50 -6.26 -4.11
C PHE A 215 -2.44 -5.95 -3.05
N SER A 216 -1.18 -6.34 -3.31
CA SER A 216 -0.07 -6.18 -2.38
C SER A 216 0.46 -4.75 -2.41
#